data_AF-A0A7S2LZ93-F1
#
_entry.id   AF-A0A7S2LZ93-F1
#
_cell.length_a   1.000
_cell.length_b   1.000
_cell.length_c   1.000
_cell.angle_alpha   90.00
_cell.angle_beta   90.00
_cell.angle_gamma   90.00
#
_symmetry.space_group_name_H-M   'P 1'
#
loop_
_entity.id
_entity.type
_entity.pdbx_description
1 polymer ?
#
loop_
_entity_poly.entity_id
_entity_poly.type
_entity_poly.pdbx_seq_one_letter_code
_entity_poly.pdbx_strand_id
1 'polypeptide(L)'
;QGRDITMREPRYSRLVLRAAWAHCHHIEQSRYATAREELVRDRGFLRRDRFAPEVVRTTAEMAGVGPDVDAALNEHVLFHGTKAEHLEAILTTGLNERYSGGIFGHGVYLADDVGKSDQYATPDEVRTDSKLHACLYPDGALPAKRVFYLLVCRALLGQAIHTLDG
;
A
#
# COMPACT_ATOMS: atom_id res chain seq x y z
N GLN A 1 -15.55 -9.92 -3.16
CA GLN A 1 -14.63 -10.07 -4.30
C GLN A 1 -14.48 -8.70 -4.92
N GLY A 2 -13.25 -8.23 -5.03
CA GLY A 2 -12.93 -6.95 -5.65
C GLY A 2 -13.24 -6.97 -7.14
N ARG A 3 -13.45 -5.78 -7.71
CA ARG A 3 -13.82 -5.58 -9.12
C ARG A 3 -12.82 -6.20 -10.09
N ASP A 4 -11.54 -6.27 -9.71
CA ASP A 4 -10.44 -6.72 -10.56
C ASP A 4 -10.10 -8.22 -10.43
N ILE A 5 -10.75 -8.96 -9.52
CA ILE A 5 -10.55 -10.41 -9.41
C ILE A 5 -11.35 -11.11 -10.50
N THR A 6 -10.70 -11.46 -11.59
CA THR A 6 -11.30 -12.26 -12.67
C THR A 6 -11.15 -13.77 -12.44
N MET A 7 -10.28 -14.19 -11.51
CA MET A 7 -10.03 -15.61 -11.21
C MET A 7 -10.78 -16.09 -9.97
N ARG A 8 -11.52 -17.20 -10.12
CA ARG A 8 -12.11 -17.93 -8.99
C ARG A 8 -11.06 -18.84 -8.35
N GLU A 9 -10.17 -18.27 -7.54
CA GLU A 9 -9.35 -19.07 -6.62
C GLU A 9 -10.26 -19.85 -5.65
N PRO A 10 -9.90 -21.08 -5.24
CA PRO A 10 -10.55 -21.77 -4.14
C PRO A 10 -10.53 -20.88 -2.89
N ARG A 11 -11.54 -21.02 -2.01
CA ARG A 11 -11.52 -20.31 -0.72
C ARG A 11 -10.21 -20.61 0.02
N TYR A 12 -9.42 -19.58 0.28
CA TYR A 12 -8.22 -19.62 1.13
C TYR A 12 -8.49 -18.84 2.42
N SER A 13 -7.76 -19.19 3.48
CA SER A 13 -7.85 -18.53 4.80
C SER A 13 -6.57 -17.81 5.21
N ARG A 14 -5.51 -17.91 4.41
CA ARG A 14 -4.21 -17.28 4.70
C ARG A 14 -3.43 -17.00 3.42
N LEU A 15 -2.66 -15.93 3.46
CA LEU A 15 -1.58 -15.67 2.52
C LEU A 15 -0.28 -16.24 3.09
N VAL A 16 0.60 -16.72 2.20
CA VAL A 16 1.91 -17.23 2.61
C VAL A 16 3.00 -16.34 2.03
N LEU A 17 3.69 -15.62 2.90
CA LEU A 17 4.84 -14.80 2.51
C LEU A 17 5.93 -15.68 1.88
N ARG A 18 6.36 -15.33 0.67
CA ARG A 18 7.44 -16.02 -0.04
C ARG A 18 8.76 -15.27 0.03
N ALA A 19 8.70 -13.96 -0.16
CA ALA A 19 9.84 -13.06 -0.10
C ALA A 19 9.34 -11.64 0.19
N ALA A 20 10.25 -10.81 0.69
CA ALA A 20 10.03 -9.39 0.93
C ALA A 20 11.30 -8.62 0.58
N TRP A 21 11.13 -7.44 0.00
CA TRP A 21 12.22 -6.57 -0.41
C TRP A 21 11.99 -5.18 0.17
N ALA A 22 13.06 -4.56 0.67
CA ALA A 22 13.04 -3.14 0.98
C ALA A 22 13.17 -2.36 -0.32
N HIS A 23 12.22 -1.46 -0.58
CA HIS A 23 12.26 -0.59 -1.74
C HIS A 23 12.54 0.85 -1.31
N CYS A 24 13.60 1.43 -1.85
CA CYS A 24 14.02 2.80 -1.56
C CYS A 24 13.92 3.66 -2.81
N HIS A 25 12.92 4.55 -2.85
CA HIS A 25 12.76 5.52 -3.93
C HIS A 25 13.03 6.94 -3.42
N HIS A 26 14.23 7.45 -3.68
CA HIS A 26 14.71 8.72 -3.12
C HIS A 26 13.75 9.91 -3.36
N ILE A 27 13.12 10.00 -4.53
CA ILE A 27 12.15 11.07 -4.83
C ILE A 27 10.91 10.95 -3.95
N GLU A 28 10.41 9.73 -3.73
CA GLU A 28 9.18 9.53 -2.93
C GLU A 28 9.50 9.70 -1.45
N GLN A 29 10.69 9.31 -1.01
CA GLN A 29 11.20 9.58 0.33
C GLN A 29 11.30 11.10 0.59
N SER A 30 11.80 11.88 -0.37
CA SER A 30 11.84 13.34 -0.26
C SER A 30 10.43 13.95 -0.22
N ARG A 31 9.52 13.51 -1.11
CA ARG A 31 8.11 13.96 -1.10
C ARG A 31 7.44 13.68 0.24
N TYR A 32 7.64 12.47 0.76
CA TYR A 32 7.15 12.05 2.06
C TYR A 32 7.68 12.94 3.19
N ALA A 33 9.00 13.16 3.23
CA ALA A 33 9.64 13.97 4.25
C ALA A 33 9.10 15.42 4.24
N THR A 34 8.99 16.03 3.06
CA THR A 34 8.43 17.38 2.92
C THR A 34 6.98 17.46 3.38
N ALA A 35 6.12 16.52 2.95
CA ALA A 35 4.72 16.48 3.37
C ALA A 35 4.58 16.30 4.90
N ARG A 36 5.47 15.51 5.50
CA ARG A 36 5.53 15.33 6.95
C ARG A 36 5.88 16.64 7.66
N GLU A 37 6.87 17.38 7.18
CA GLU A 37 7.26 18.68 7.74
C GLU A 37 6.15 19.74 7.63
N GLU A 38 5.40 19.73 6.53
CA GLU A 38 4.21 20.57 6.35
C GLU A 38 3.14 20.25 7.38
N LEU A 39 2.77 18.98 7.54
CA LEU A 39 1.78 18.58 8.56
C LEU A 39 2.23 18.91 9.99
N VAL A 40 3.52 18.76 10.31
CA VAL A 40 4.06 19.15 11.62
C VAL A 40 3.88 20.66 11.87
N ARG A 41 4.11 21.49 10.85
CA ARG A 41 3.90 22.95 10.94
C ARG A 41 2.41 23.30 11.09
N ASP A 42 1.55 22.63 10.34
CA ASP A 42 0.13 22.96 10.27
C ASP A 42 -0.72 22.34 11.39
N ARG A 43 -0.14 21.42 12.16
CA ARG A 43 -0.78 20.71 13.29
C ARG A 43 -1.46 21.65 14.30
N GLY A 44 -0.94 22.85 14.50
CA GLY A 44 -1.52 23.86 15.39
C GLY A 44 -2.83 24.49 14.88
N PHE A 45 -2.99 24.59 13.56
CA PHE A 45 -4.17 25.17 12.91
C PHE A 45 -5.28 24.12 12.77
N LEU A 46 -4.94 22.89 12.35
CA LEU A 46 -5.92 21.82 12.09
C LEU A 46 -6.67 21.34 13.34
N ARG A 47 -6.06 21.43 14.53
CA ARG A 47 -6.71 21.05 15.80
C ARG A 47 -7.84 21.97 16.24
N ARG A 48 -8.01 23.16 15.65
CA ARG A 48 -9.01 24.15 16.08
C ARG A 48 -10.43 23.82 15.62
N ASP A 49 -10.61 23.01 14.57
CA ASP A 49 -11.90 22.86 13.89
C ASP A 49 -12.75 21.64 14.33
N ARG A 50 -12.54 21.10 15.53
CA ARG A 50 -13.35 19.99 16.12
C ARG A 50 -13.37 18.66 15.34
N PHE A 51 -12.62 18.52 14.26
CA PHE A 51 -12.37 17.22 13.63
C PHE A 51 -11.16 16.56 14.30
N ALA A 52 -11.37 15.99 15.49
CA ALA A 52 -10.37 15.09 16.04
C ALA A 52 -10.26 13.89 15.09
N PRO A 53 -9.07 13.57 14.52
CA PRO A 53 -8.93 12.38 13.71
C PRO A 53 -9.29 11.19 14.60
N GLU A 54 -10.25 10.38 14.16
CA GLU A 54 -10.45 9.08 14.78
C GLU A 54 -9.21 8.26 14.45
N VAL A 55 -8.36 8.06 15.46
CA VAL A 55 -7.12 7.31 15.30
C VAL A 55 -7.49 5.84 15.18
N VAL A 56 -7.73 5.40 13.95
CA VAL A 56 -7.91 3.99 13.63
C VAL A 56 -6.54 3.34 13.62
N ARG A 57 -6.26 2.47 14.60
CA ARG A 57 -5.01 1.71 14.60
C ARG A 57 -5.12 0.55 13.61
N THR A 58 -4.10 0.37 12.78
CA THR A 58 -4.02 -0.81 11.93
C THR A 58 -3.79 -2.07 12.77
N THR A 59 -4.10 -3.24 12.22
CA THR A 59 -3.87 -4.53 12.89
C THR A 59 -2.40 -4.72 13.30
N ALA A 60 -1.47 -4.24 12.49
CA ALA A 60 -0.04 -4.25 12.77
C ALA A 60 0.33 -3.33 13.96
N GLU A 61 -0.21 -2.11 13.98
CA GLU A 61 -0.02 -1.15 15.08
C GLU A 61 -0.61 -1.67 16.40
N MET A 62 -1.79 -2.30 16.36
CA MET A 62 -2.39 -2.92 17.54
C MET A 62 -1.55 -4.07 18.08
N ALA A 63 -0.88 -4.82 17.20
CA ALA A 63 0.03 -5.89 17.57
C ALA A 63 1.41 -5.38 18.06
N GLY A 64 1.69 -4.08 17.94
CA GLY A 64 2.99 -3.48 18.25
C GLY A 64 4.09 -3.96 17.29
N VAL A 65 3.73 -4.34 16.07
CA VAL A 65 4.64 -4.87 15.06
C VAL A 65 4.71 -3.90 13.89
N GLY A 66 5.92 -3.58 13.45
CA GLY A 66 6.15 -2.68 12.32
C GLY A 66 7.05 -1.52 12.70
N PRO A 67 7.30 -0.60 11.76
CA PRO A 67 8.15 0.55 12.01
C PRO A 67 7.37 1.61 12.82
N ASP A 68 8.10 2.46 13.55
CA ASP A 68 7.49 3.52 14.35
C ASP A 68 6.65 4.46 13.48
N VAL A 69 5.42 4.74 13.92
CA VAL A 69 4.50 5.66 13.25
C VAL A 69 4.11 6.82 14.16
N ASP A 70 3.99 8.02 13.58
CA ASP A 70 3.57 9.22 14.29
C ASP A 70 2.04 9.39 14.28
N ALA A 71 1.39 8.88 15.34
CA ALA A 71 -0.05 9.02 15.52
C ALA A 71 -0.54 10.48 15.54
N ALA A 72 0.32 11.46 15.86
CA ALA A 72 -0.08 12.86 15.84
C ALA A 72 -0.18 13.43 14.42
N LEU A 73 0.37 12.74 13.42
CA LEU A 73 0.28 13.06 11.99
C LEU A 73 -0.70 12.15 11.24
N ASN A 74 -1.39 11.25 11.96
CA ASN A 74 -2.23 10.22 11.37
C ASN A 74 -1.42 9.35 10.37
N GLU A 75 -0.23 8.95 10.82
CA GLU A 75 0.71 8.15 10.05
C GLU A 75 0.44 6.66 10.28
N HIS A 76 0.41 5.88 9.20
CA HIS A 76 0.05 4.46 9.24
C HIS A 76 0.91 3.60 8.31
N VAL A 77 0.90 2.30 8.57
CA VAL A 77 1.39 1.29 7.62
C VAL A 77 0.21 0.56 7.01
N LEU A 78 0.04 0.70 5.70
CA LEU A 78 -1.09 0.18 4.94
C LEU A 78 -0.62 -0.64 3.74
N PHE A 79 -1.49 -1.51 3.24
CA PHE A 79 -1.22 -2.39 2.12
C PHE A 79 -1.83 -1.85 0.83
N HIS A 80 -1.09 -1.94 -0.27
CA HIS A 80 -1.60 -1.73 -1.62
C HIS A 80 -1.45 -3.00 -2.44
N GLY A 81 -2.56 -3.56 -2.90
CA GLY A 81 -2.56 -4.63 -3.89
C GLY A 81 -2.62 -4.05 -5.28
N THR A 82 -1.84 -4.61 -6.20
CA THR A 82 -1.73 -4.10 -7.56
C THR A 82 -1.60 -5.24 -8.57
N LYS A 83 -1.88 -4.93 -9.83
CA LYS A 83 -1.67 -5.86 -10.93
C LYS A 83 -0.18 -6.02 -11.16
N ALA A 84 0.28 -7.25 -11.42
CA ALA A 84 1.69 -7.53 -11.65
C ALA A 84 2.31 -6.62 -12.75
N GLU A 85 1.55 -6.30 -13.79
CA GLU A 85 1.94 -5.38 -14.87
C GLU A 85 2.17 -3.93 -14.44
N HIS A 86 1.61 -3.47 -13.31
CA HIS A 86 1.81 -2.11 -12.81
C HIS A 86 3.00 -2.02 -11.84
N LEU A 87 3.48 -3.15 -11.33
CA LEU A 87 4.50 -3.16 -10.28
C LEU A 87 5.80 -2.47 -10.70
N GLU A 88 6.30 -2.73 -11.92
CA GLU A 88 7.53 -2.11 -12.42
C GLU A 88 7.40 -0.58 -12.49
N ALA A 89 6.26 -0.10 -12.98
CA ALA A 89 5.99 1.31 -13.09
C ALA A 89 5.86 1.98 -11.71
N ILE A 90 5.19 1.33 -10.75
CA ILE A 90 5.08 1.82 -9.38
C ILE A 90 6.45 1.89 -8.68
N LEU A 91 7.27 0.84 -8.82
CA LEU A 91 8.62 0.83 -8.22
C LEU A 91 9.58 1.83 -8.89
N THR A 92 9.29 2.26 -10.12
CA THR A 92 10.13 3.22 -10.85
C THR A 92 9.66 4.68 -10.68
N THR A 93 8.37 4.90 -10.45
CA THR A 93 7.76 6.24 -10.49
C THR A 93 6.98 6.62 -9.24
N GLY A 94 6.85 5.70 -8.28
CA GLY A 94 6.00 5.85 -7.11
C GLY A 94 4.54 5.48 -7.37
N LEU A 95 3.75 5.44 -6.29
CA LEU A 95 2.29 5.29 -6.36
C LEU A 95 1.67 6.60 -6.87
N ASN A 96 0.76 6.50 -7.84
CA ASN A 96 0.04 7.65 -8.37
C ASN A 96 -1.38 7.27 -8.82
N GLU A 97 -2.18 8.29 -9.10
CA GLU A 97 -3.60 8.19 -9.42
C GLU A 97 -3.88 7.38 -10.69
N ARG A 98 -2.89 7.23 -11.59
CA ARG A 98 -3.06 6.49 -12.86
C ARG A 98 -3.25 4.99 -12.64
N TYR A 99 -2.85 4.49 -11.47
CA TYR A 99 -3.04 3.09 -11.08
C TYR A 99 -4.31 2.88 -10.26
N SER A 100 -5.23 3.87 -10.24
CA SER A 100 -6.37 3.86 -9.34
C SER A 100 -7.68 4.35 -9.97
N GLY A 101 -8.75 3.63 -9.65
CA GLY A 101 -10.13 4.01 -9.98
C GLY A 101 -11.08 3.36 -8.97
N GLY A 102 -11.60 4.16 -8.04
CA GLY A 102 -12.46 3.66 -6.98
C GLY A 102 -13.60 4.59 -6.63
N ILE A 103 -14.35 4.24 -5.58
CA ILE A 103 -15.59 4.91 -5.18
C ILE A 103 -15.36 6.32 -4.63
N PHE A 104 -14.14 6.67 -4.24
CA PHE A 104 -13.75 7.98 -3.71
C PHE A 104 -12.95 8.82 -4.72
N GLY A 105 -13.01 8.48 -6.01
CA GLY A 105 -12.33 9.20 -7.08
C GLY A 105 -10.97 8.60 -7.46
N HIS A 106 -10.17 9.40 -8.17
CA HIS A 106 -8.84 9.03 -8.66
C HIS A 106 -7.80 9.37 -7.60
N GLY A 107 -7.20 8.35 -7.00
CA GLY A 107 -6.23 8.48 -5.92
C GLY A 107 -5.78 7.11 -5.43
N VAL A 108 -4.67 7.06 -4.72
CA VAL A 108 -4.09 5.78 -4.27
C VAL A 108 -4.99 5.16 -3.18
N TYR A 109 -5.42 3.92 -3.40
CA TYR A 109 -6.21 3.15 -2.42
C TYR A 109 -5.32 2.24 -1.61
N LEU A 110 -5.40 2.36 -0.29
CA LEU A 110 -4.65 1.57 0.68
C LEU A 110 -5.62 0.88 1.65
N ALA A 111 -5.23 -0.24 2.23
CA ALA A 111 -6.03 -0.92 3.24
C ALA A 111 -5.19 -1.38 4.45
N ASP A 112 -5.84 -1.43 5.60
CA ASP A 112 -5.31 -1.96 6.85
C ASP A 112 -5.25 -3.50 6.90
N ASP A 113 -6.12 -4.14 6.10
CA ASP A 113 -6.25 -5.58 5.98
C ASP A 113 -5.68 -6.09 4.66
N VAL A 114 -4.81 -7.08 4.76
CA VAL A 114 -4.13 -7.67 3.61
C VAL A 114 -5.12 -8.38 2.66
N GLY A 115 -6.19 -8.96 3.19
CA GLY A 115 -7.23 -9.63 2.43
C GLY A 115 -8.15 -8.66 1.67
N LYS A 116 -8.23 -7.38 2.07
CA LYS A 116 -8.84 -6.31 1.25
C LYS A 116 -7.93 -5.95 0.08
N SER A 117 -6.64 -5.73 0.33
CA SER A 117 -5.68 -5.36 -0.72
C SER A 117 -5.45 -6.47 -1.73
N ASP A 118 -5.43 -7.73 -1.28
CA ASP A 118 -5.32 -8.91 -2.14
C ASP A 118 -6.44 -9.00 -3.19
N GLN A 119 -7.60 -8.38 -2.94
CA GLN A 119 -8.70 -8.32 -3.91
C GLN A 119 -8.42 -7.44 -5.13
N TYR A 120 -7.28 -6.75 -5.15
CA TYR A 120 -6.81 -5.93 -6.25
C TYR A 120 -5.49 -6.43 -6.85
N ALA A 121 -4.93 -7.50 -6.29
CA ALA A 121 -3.73 -8.14 -6.81
C ALA A 121 -4.08 -9.16 -7.90
N THR A 122 -3.31 -9.17 -8.99
CA THR A 122 -3.39 -10.22 -10.01
C THR A 122 -2.13 -11.08 -9.99
N PRO A 123 -2.24 -12.38 -10.30
CA PRO A 123 -1.08 -13.25 -10.29
C PRO A 123 -0.08 -12.84 -11.37
N ASP A 124 1.20 -12.93 -11.02
CA ASP A 124 2.28 -12.95 -11.98
C ASP A 124 2.41 -14.39 -12.51
N GLU A 125 1.78 -14.65 -13.66
CA GLU A 125 1.68 -16.00 -14.25
C GLU A 125 2.80 -16.30 -15.24
N VAL A 126 3.50 -15.27 -15.70
CA VAL A 126 4.49 -15.39 -16.76
C VAL A 126 5.86 -15.17 -16.13
N ARG A 127 6.77 -16.15 -16.27
CA ARG A 127 8.21 -15.87 -16.17
C ARG A 127 8.54 -14.89 -17.30
N THR A 128 8.43 -13.61 -17.00
CA THR A 128 8.80 -12.56 -17.93
C THR A 128 10.30 -12.36 -17.81
N ASP A 129 10.99 -12.17 -18.92
CA ASP A 129 12.36 -11.61 -18.92
C ASP A 129 12.34 -10.11 -18.55
N SER A 130 11.37 -9.67 -17.76
CA SER A 130 11.24 -8.28 -17.34
C SER A 130 12.38 -7.94 -16.38
N LYS A 131 12.84 -6.69 -16.46
CA LYS A 131 13.87 -6.15 -15.54
C LYS A 131 13.44 -6.32 -14.08
N LEU A 132 12.14 -6.15 -13.81
CA LEU A 132 11.57 -6.36 -12.49
C LEU A 132 11.77 -7.80 -11.99
N HIS A 133 11.45 -8.82 -12.79
CA HIS A 133 11.63 -10.21 -12.39
C HIS A 133 13.12 -10.52 -12.13
N ALA A 134 14.04 -9.99 -12.94
CA ALA A 134 15.48 -10.14 -12.72
C ALA A 134 15.96 -9.46 -11.42
N CYS A 135 15.40 -8.29 -11.07
CA CYS A 135 15.72 -7.60 -9.83
C CYS A 135 15.16 -8.31 -8.59
N LEU A 136 13.95 -8.86 -8.66
CA LEU A 136 13.31 -9.55 -7.53
C LEU A 136 13.86 -10.96 -7.33
N TYR A 137 14.16 -11.66 -8.43
CA TYR A 137 14.61 -13.04 -8.46
C TYR A 137 15.90 -13.17 -9.29
N PRO A 138 17.06 -12.77 -8.75
CA PRO A 138 18.33 -12.80 -9.49
C PRO A 138 18.72 -14.23 -9.93
N ASP A 139 18.30 -15.25 -9.20
CA ASP A 139 18.50 -16.67 -9.56
C ASP A 139 17.49 -17.19 -10.60
N GLY A 140 16.59 -16.32 -11.07
CA GLY A 140 15.61 -16.59 -12.13
C GLY A 140 14.47 -17.55 -11.75
N ALA A 141 14.42 -18.04 -10.51
CA ALA A 141 13.39 -18.96 -10.06
C ALA A 141 12.31 -18.23 -9.24
N LEU A 142 11.06 -18.31 -9.71
CA LEU A 142 9.91 -17.95 -8.88
C LEU A 142 9.77 -18.95 -7.73
N PRO A 143 9.41 -18.48 -6.52
CA PRO A 143 9.20 -19.35 -5.37
C PRO A 143 7.92 -20.21 -5.47
N ALA A 144 7.06 -19.94 -6.46
CA ALA A 144 5.81 -20.68 -6.70
C ALA A 144 5.37 -20.54 -8.17
N LYS A 145 4.37 -21.34 -8.58
CA LYS A 145 3.77 -21.27 -9.93
C LYS A 145 3.07 -19.94 -10.22
N ARG A 146 2.55 -19.28 -9.19
CA ARG A 146 1.90 -17.97 -9.23
C ARG A 146 2.32 -17.20 -7.98
N VAL A 147 2.78 -15.97 -8.18
CA VAL A 147 3.10 -15.05 -7.09
C VAL A 147 2.23 -13.81 -7.20
N PHE A 148 1.89 -13.22 -6.06
CA PHE A 148 1.10 -12.00 -5.95
C PHE A 148 1.95 -10.97 -5.24
N TYR A 149 1.81 -9.71 -5.62
CA TYR A 149 2.58 -8.62 -5.05
C TYR A 149 1.67 -7.68 -4.26
N LEU A 150 2.13 -7.36 -3.06
CA LEU A 150 1.54 -6.37 -2.18
C LEU A 150 2.65 -5.38 -1.80
N LEU A 151 2.34 -4.10 -1.86
CA LEU A 151 3.22 -3.05 -1.35
C LEU A 151 2.82 -2.74 0.09
N VAL A 152 3.82 -2.66 0.96
CA VAL A 152 3.66 -2.18 2.34
C VAL A 152 4.08 -0.72 2.34
N CYS A 153 3.10 0.17 2.51
CA CYS A 153 3.26 1.61 2.36
C CYS A 153 3.18 2.30 3.70
N ARG A 154 4.15 3.17 3.98
CA ARG A 154 4.02 4.17 5.03
C ARG A 154 3.23 5.34 4.46
N ALA A 155 2.09 5.68 5.08
CA ALA A 155 1.16 6.68 4.60
C ALA A 155 0.91 7.77 5.65
N LEU A 156 0.93 9.02 5.21
CA LEU A 156 0.53 10.18 6.01
C LEU A 156 -0.89 10.56 5.61
N LEU A 157 -1.86 10.35 6.51
CA LEU A 157 -3.27 10.68 6.23
C LEU A 157 -3.62 12.11 6.67
N GLY A 158 -2.86 12.72 7.59
CA GLY A 158 -3.16 14.05 8.12
C GLY A 158 -4.60 14.14 8.63
N GLN A 159 -5.36 15.13 8.15
CA GLN A 159 -6.78 15.26 8.45
C GLN A 159 -7.62 14.42 7.50
N ALA A 160 -8.03 13.23 7.96
CA ALA A 160 -8.86 12.33 7.16
C ALA A 160 -10.35 12.72 7.20
N ILE A 161 -11.04 12.47 6.08
CA ILE A 161 -12.51 12.50 5.99
C ILE A 161 -12.98 11.05 6.03
N HIS A 162 -13.91 10.76 6.94
CA HIS A 162 -14.47 9.42 7.12
C HIS A 162 -15.85 9.34 6.47
N THR A 163 -16.15 8.22 5.81
CA THR A 163 -17.49 7.93 5.29
C THR A 163 -18.08 6.72 6.01
N LEU A 164 -19.40 6.59 6.04
CA LEU A 164 -20.04 5.42 6.67
C LEU A 164 -19.81 4.13 5.87
N ASP A 165 -19.51 4.29 4.58
CA ASP A 165 -19.41 3.20 3.60
C ASP A 165 -17.95 2.90 3.22
N GLY A 166 -16.99 3.50 3.93
CA GLY A 166 -15.54 3.34 3.78
C GLY A 166 -14.74 4.18 4.77
#